data_AF-A0A9D2ISH4-F1
#
_entry.id   AF-A0A9D2ISH4-F1
#
_cell.length_a   1.000
_cell.length_b   1.000
_cell.length_c   1.000
_cell.angle_alpha   90.00
_cell.angle_beta   90.00
_cell.angle_gamma   90.00
#
_symmetry.space_group_name_H-M   'P 1'
#
loop_
_entity.id
_entity.type
_entity.pdbx_description
1 polymer ?
#
loop_
_entity_poly.entity_id
_entity_poly.type
_entity_poly.pdbx_seq_one_letter_code
_entity_poly.pdbx_strand_id
1 'polypeptide(L)'
;MKCSHCGREFRGSFCPYCGAPASEQAGTPTPPAPPYPQPTSSYQPPAQPPYPPKNGRRKGWPILLSILIVLFVIGGLVSLFDKAKEGELTSTPAYSRAPATPSEPEDEPSAAPSSRPTAAVGQTVTDETWAISLTGAKVYDRIEDEYLPMEPEEGKQYLILFFDVQNVSAEDDYFNYFNFESYVDGYSSQISLLLGEVDGYDALTGNVAAGKRRKGYLAWEVDPGWLELEVAYKENSWTGEKTAAFVVTPDQLTE
;
A
#
# COMPACT_ATOMS: atom_id res chain seq x y z
N MET A 1 -36.51 -27.13 -30.31
CA MET A 1 -36.98 -27.28 -28.92
C MET A 1 -37.45 -25.94 -28.40
N LYS A 2 -38.37 -25.92 -27.43
CA LYS A 2 -38.85 -24.67 -26.82
C LYS A 2 -37.99 -24.37 -25.60
N CYS A 3 -37.46 -23.15 -25.51
CA CYS A 3 -36.65 -22.74 -24.35
C CYS A 3 -37.51 -22.71 -23.09
N SER A 4 -37.08 -23.39 -22.04
CA SER A 4 -37.74 -23.43 -20.73
C SER A 4 -37.72 -22.08 -20.01
N HIS A 5 -36.75 -21.20 -20.33
CA HIS A 5 -36.64 -19.87 -19.74
C HIS A 5 -37.43 -18.79 -20.48
N CYS A 6 -37.38 -18.73 -21.81
CA CYS A 6 -38.01 -17.64 -22.57
C CYS A 6 -39.17 -18.08 -23.46
N GLY A 7 -39.52 -19.37 -23.49
CA GLY A 7 -40.68 -19.89 -24.19
C GLY A 7 -40.62 -19.84 -25.72
N ARG A 8 -39.51 -19.41 -26.33
CA ARG A 8 -39.36 -19.37 -27.80
C ARG A 8 -38.78 -20.65 -28.34
N GLU A 9 -39.15 -21.00 -29.58
CA GLU A 9 -38.57 -22.15 -30.27
C GLU A 9 -37.19 -21.80 -30.83
N PHE A 10 -36.25 -22.72 -30.68
CA PHE A 10 -34.91 -22.61 -31.24
C PHE A 10 -34.31 -23.99 -31.54
N ARG A 11 -33.17 -23.98 -32.24
CA ARG A 11 -32.32 -25.15 -32.49
C ARG A 11 -30.88 -24.81 -32.12
N GLY A 12 -30.19 -25.70 -31.44
CA GLY A 12 -28.82 -25.52 -30.96
C GLY A 12 -28.69 -25.84 -29.47
N SER A 13 -27.46 -25.85 -28.97
CA SER A 13 -27.15 -26.18 -27.56
C SER A 13 -27.49 -25.04 -26.60
N PHE A 14 -27.67 -23.82 -27.10
CA PHE A 14 -27.99 -22.63 -26.33
C PHE A 14 -29.08 -21.80 -27.03
N CYS A 15 -30.00 -21.22 -26.25
CA CYS A 15 -31.06 -20.38 -26.78
C CYS A 15 -30.49 -19.04 -27.28
N PRO A 16 -30.62 -18.69 -28.56
CA PRO A 16 -30.02 -17.47 -29.11
C PRO A 16 -30.69 -16.18 -28.62
N TYR A 17 -31.85 -16.29 -27.98
CA TYR A 17 -32.62 -15.13 -27.51
C TYR A 17 -32.37 -14.78 -26.03
N CYS A 18 -31.88 -15.72 -25.22
CA CYS A 18 -31.68 -15.50 -23.79
C CYS A 18 -30.44 -16.20 -23.20
N GLY A 19 -29.64 -16.90 -24.02
CA GLY A 19 -28.39 -17.55 -23.59
C GLY A 19 -28.56 -18.84 -22.78
N ALA A 20 -29.78 -19.19 -22.34
CA ALA A 20 -30.01 -20.38 -21.53
C ALA A 20 -29.64 -21.67 -22.31
N PRO A 21 -28.90 -22.61 -21.68
CA PRO A 21 -28.62 -23.89 -22.30
C PRO A 21 -29.92 -24.65 -22.57
N ALA A 22 -29.89 -25.48 -23.61
CA ALA A 22 -30.93 -26.43 -23.93
C ALA A 22 -31.09 -27.44 -22.77
N SER A 23 -31.92 -27.12 -21.77
CA SER A 23 -32.09 -27.95 -20.58
C SER A 23 -32.51 -29.37 -20.94
N GLU A 24 -31.71 -30.35 -20.52
CA GLU A 24 -31.99 -31.78 -20.62
C GLU A 24 -33.27 -32.13 -19.85
N GLN A 25 -34.26 -32.71 -20.53
CA GLN A 25 -35.30 -33.48 -19.85
C GLN A 25 -34.94 -34.96 -19.90
N ALA A 26 -35.01 -35.56 -18.71
CA ALA A 26 -34.76 -36.95 -18.40
C ALA A 26 -35.59 -37.94 -19.24
N GLY A 27 -34.97 -39.09 -19.57
CA GLY A 27 -35.67 -40.34 -19.81
C GLY A 27 -35.33 -41.10 -21.08
N THR A 28 -34.16 -41.76 -21.13
CA THR A 28 -33.99 -43.09 -21.78
C THR A 28 -32.75 -43.78 -21.20
N PRO A 29 -32.78 -45.10 -20.93
CA PRO A 29 -31.66 -45.82 -20.32
C PRO A 29 -30.55 -46.09 -21.33
N THR A 30 -29.33 -45.64 -21.01
CA THR A 30 -28.12 -45.96 -21.78
C THR A 30 -27.62 -47.36 -21.41
N PRO A 31 -27.24 -48.23 -22.38
CA PRO A 31 -26.63 -49.53 -22.09
C PRO A 31 -25.30 -49.37 -21.33
N PRO A 32 -24.89 -50.34 -20.50
CA PRO A 32 -23.68 -50.22 -19.69
C PRO A 32 -22.44 -50.13 -20.58
N ALA A 33 -21.62 -49.10 -20.34
CA ALA A 33 -20.31 -48.93 -20.96
C ALA A 33 -19.34 -50.04 -20.50
N PRO A 34 -18.42 -50.51 -21.37
CA PRO A 34 -17.37 -51.45 -20.96
C PRO A 34 -16.43 -50.79 -19.93
N PRO A 35 -15.85 -51.57 -19.00
CA PRO A 35 -14.95 -51.04 -17.99
C PRO A 35 -13.67 -50.47 -18.62
N TYR A 36 -13.35 -49.23 -18.28
CA TYR A 36 -12.07 -48.59 -18.62
C TYR A 36 -10.91 -49.29 -17.89
N PRO A 37 -9.78 -49.57 -18.55
CA PRO A 37 -8.57 -50.00 -17.86
C PRO A 37 -8.05 -48.86 -16.97
N GLN A 38 -7.86 -49.16 -15.69
CA GLN A 38 -7.25 -48.24 -14.73
C GLN A 38 -5.74 -48.12 -15.02
N PRO A 39 -5.16 -46.91 -15.07
CA PRO A 39 -3.72 -46.75 -15.06
C PRO A 39 -3.15 -47.11 -13.68
N THR A 40 -2.34 -48.16 -13.61
CA THR A 40 -1.54 -48.47 -12.41
C THR A 40 -0.38 -47.48 -12.31
N SER A 41 -0.64 -46.29 -11.77
CA SER A 41 0.40 -45.35 -11.39
C SER A 41 0.77 -45.56 -9.93
N SER A 42 1.80 -46.38 -9.69
CA SER A 42 2.48 -46.45 -8.40
C SER A 42 3.42 -45.26 -8.26
N TYR A 43 2.87 -44.08 -7.99
CA TYR A 43 3.65 -42.92 -7.56
C TYR A 43 3.42 -42.71 -6.08
N GLN A 44 4.40 -43.14 -5.27
CA GLN A 44 4.40 -42.93 -3.83
C GLN A 44 5.25 -41.68 -3.55
N PRO A 45 4.65 -40.58 -3.07
CA PRO A 45 5.43 -39.39 -2.71
C PRO A 45 6.39 -39.72 -1.55
N PRO A 46 7.58 -39.10 -1.50
CA PRO A 46 8.54 -39.35 -0.44
C PRO A 46 7.96 -38.97 0.93
N ALA A 47 8.20 -39.82 1.93
CA ALA A 47 7.76 -39.61 3.30
C ALA A 47 8.39 -38.33 3.87
N GLN A 48 7.55 -37.41 4.35
CA GLN A 48 8.03 -36.27 5.12
C GLN A 48 8.60 -36.75 6.47
N PRO A 49 9.71 -36.16 6.95
CA PRO A 49 10.23 -36.48 8.28
C PRO A 49 9.16 -36.15 9.34
N PRO A 50 9.10 -36.91 10.45
CA PRO A 50 8.09 -36.71 11.48
C PRO A 50 8.21 -35.31 12.08
N TYR A 51 7.11 -34.55 12.03
CA TYR A 51 6.98 -33.29 12.76
C TYR A 51 7.23 -33.54 14.25
N PRO A 52 8.06 -32.71 14.92
CA PRO A 52 8.26 -32.86 16.36
C PRO A 52 6.93 -32.68 17.10
N PRO A 53 6.68 -33.46 18.17
CA PRO A 53 5.41 -33.41 18.89
C PRO A 53 5.16 -32.01 19.44
N LYS A 54 4.01 -31.44 19.09
CA LYS A 54 3.50 -30.18 19.59
C LYS A 54 3.30 -30.29 21.10
N ASN A 55 4.24 -29.76 21.88
CA ASN A 55 4.17 -29.76 23.33
C ASN A 55 3.02 -28.83 23.78
N GLY A 56 1.94 -29.43 24.26
CA GLY A 56 0.90 -28.69 24.97
C GLY A 56 1.46 -28.16 26.29
N ARG A 57 1.99 -26.93 26.31
CA ARG A 57 2.19 -26.16 27.54
C ARG A 57 1.08 -25.13 27.67
N ARG A 58 0.45 -25.20 28.84
CA ARG A 58 -0.76 -24.47 29.24
C ARG A 58 -0.51 -22.96 29.24
N LYS A 59 -1.36 -22.24 28.49
CA LYS A 59 -2.00 -20.95 28.76
C LYS A 59 -1.34 -20.05 29.84
N GLY A 60 -0.87 -18.86 29.44
CA GLY A 60 -1.17 -17.61 30.17
C GLY A 60 -0.12 -16.92 31.04
N TRP A 61 1.11 -17.42 31.25
CA TRP A 61 2.06 -16.76 32.16
C TRP A 61 3.06 -15.76 31.52
N PRO A 62 3.61 -15.94 30.29
CA PRO A 62 4.65 -15.00 29.83
C PRO A 62 4.12 -13.58 29.58
N ILE A 63 2.84 -13.41 29.19
CA ILE A 63 2.25 -12.11 28.87
C ILE A 63 2.12 -11.20 30.10
N LEU A 64 1.78 -11.75 31.27
CA LEU A 64 1.73 -10.97 32.52
C LEU A 64 3.13 -10.52 32.96
N LEU A 65 4.16 -11.34 32.76
CA LEU A 65 5.54 -10.97 33.07
C LEU A 65 6.04 -9.87 32.13
N SER A 66 5.71 -9.96 30.83
CA SER A 66 6.03 -8.94 29.83
C SER A 66 5.34 -7.60 30.12
N ILE A 67 4.06 -7.60 30.49
CA ILE A 67 3.31 -6.39 30.83
C ILE A 67 3.86 -5.75 32.13
N LEU A 68 4.24 -6.57 33.13
CA LEU A 68 4.86 -6.06 34.37
C LEU A 68 6.24 -5.44 34.11
N ILE A 69 7.04 -6.01 33.22
CA ILE A 69 8.34 -5.45 32.80
C ILE A 69 8.15 -4.12 32.05
N VAL A 70 7.17 -4.04 31.13
CA VAL A 70 6.88 -2.80 30.39
C VAL A 70 6.35 -1.70 31.32
N LEU A 71 5.48 -2.03 32.28
CA LEU A 71 5.00 -1.06 33.28
C LEU A 71 6.10 -0.62 34.26
N PHE A 72 7.08 -1.47 34.57
CA PHE A 72 8.22 -1.09 35.41
C PHE A 72 9.22 -0.19 34.66
N VAL A 73 9.38 -0.37 33.34
CA VAL A 73 10.22 0.50 32.49
C VAL A 73 9.55 1.86 32.27
N ILE A 74 8.22 1.90 32.11
CA ILE A 74 7.47 3.16 31.91
C ILE A 74 7.23 3.88 33.25
N GLY A 75 6.98 3.15 34.35
CA GLY A 75 6.77 3.71 35.69
C GLY A 75 8.05 4.00 36.47
N GLY A 76 9.19 3.42 36.09
CA GLY A 76 10.49 3.58 36.76
C GLY A 76 11.24 4.86 36.39
N LEU A 77 10.73 5.68 35.48
CA LEU A 77 11.32 6.97 35.09
C LEU A 77 10.66 8.19 35.79
N VAL A 78 9.82 7.97 36.81
CA VAL A 78 9.32 9.06 37.67
C VAL A 78 9.71 8.77 39.11
N SER A 79 11.01 8.82 39.41
CA SER A 79 11.58 9.13 40.72
C SER A 79 13.09 8.96 40.63
N LEU A 80 13.83 10.08 40.52
CA LEU A 80 15.21 10.33 40.97
C LEU A 80 15.93 11.26 40.00
N PHE A 81 15.69 12.57 40.14
CA PHE A 81 16.74 13.58 40.08
C PHE A 81 16.31 14.78 40.93
N ASP A 82 16.26 14.59 42.25
CA ASP A 82 16.40 15.67 43.21
C ASP A 82 17.63 15.37 44.06
N LYS A 83 18.77 15.98 43.70
CA LYS A 83 19.84 16.27 44.66
C LYS A 83 20.83 17.31 44.12
N ALA A 84 20.61 18.56 44.52
CA ALA A 84 21.68 19.53 44.79
C ALA A 84 21.26 20.30 46.05
N LYS A 85 21.72 19.86 47.22
CA LYS A 85 22.91 20.33 47.95
C LYS A 85 22.52 21.47 48.92
N GLU A 86 22.52 21.12 50.20
CA GLU A 86 22.34 22.05 51.33
C GLU A 86 23.50 23.04 51.40
N GLY A 87 23.16 24.29 51.68
CA GLY A 87 24.08 25.40 51.89
C GLY A 87 23.37 26.54 52.60
N GLU A 88 23.24 26.39 53.92
CA GLU A 88 23.29 27.42 54.96
C GLU A 88 22.49 28.74 54.77
N LEU A 89 21.47 28.93 55.63
CA LEU A 89 20.86 30.22 55.90
C LEU A 89 21.87 31.15 56.59
N THR A 90 22.14 32.33 56.03
CA THR A 90 22.17 33.55 56.85
C THR A 90 21.91 34.81 56.02
N SER A 91 21.06 35.68 56.58
CA SER A 91 21.02 37.14 56.41
C SER A 91 20.21 37.73 55.24
N THR A 92 19.03 38.22 55.61
CA THR A 92 18.36 39.40 55.01
C THR A 92 19.37 40.56 54.83
N PRO A 93 19.19 41.42 53.81
CA PRO A 93 18.39 42.60 54.08
C PRO A 93 17.44 43.00 52.94
N ALA A 94 16.49 43.83 53.34
CA ALA A 94 15.48 44.45 52.53
C ALA A 94 16.05 45.53 51.58
N TYR A 95 15.22 45.86 50.59
CA TYR A 95 15.12 47.15 49.92
C TYR A 95 16.20 47.49 48.87
N SER A 96 15.83 47.52 47.59
CA SER A 96 15.79 48.77 46.83
C SER A 96 15.15 48.59 45.46
N ARG A 97 14.69 49.73 44.95
CA ARG A 97 13.81 50.01 43.81
C ARG A 97 14.56 49.99 42.47
N ALA A 98 13.76 49.92 41.40
CA ALA A 98 13.91 50.58 40.09
C ALA A 98 14.46 49.74 38.90
N PRO A 99 14.05 50.06 37.65
CA PRO A 99 13.62 49.05 36.66
C PRO A 99 14.45 48.99 35.37
N ALA A 100 14.15 47.94 34.58
CA ALA A 100 14.16 47.83 33.11
C ALA A 100 15.45 48.17 32.33
N THR A 101 15.96 47.17 31.61
CA THR A 101 16.69 47.32 30.35
C THR A 101 16.17 46.25 29.38
N PRO A 102 15.64 46.62 28.19
CA PRO A 102 15.02 45.65 27.27
C PRO A 102 16.05 44.77 26.56
N SER A 103 15.79 43.47 26.52
CA SER A 103 16.51 42.52 25.67
C SER A 103 15.91 42.54 24.26
N GLU A 104 16.77 42.82 23.29
CA GLU A 104 16.56 42.64 21.84
C GLU A 104 16.29 41.15 21.52
N PRO A 105 15.39 40.80 20.58
CA PRO A 105 15.13 39.40 20.26
C PRO A 105 16.20 38.88 19.28
N GLU A 106 16.91 37.83 19.68
CA GLU A 106 17.75 37.03 18.78
C GLU A 106 16.84 36.21 17.85
N ASP A 107 16.96 36.49 16.56
CA ASP A 107 16.44 35.71 15.44
C ASP A 107 16.88 34.24 15.55
N GLU A 108 15.92 33.32 15.70
CA GLU A 108 16.13 31.92 15.34
C GLU A 108 15.98 31.76 13.81
N PRO A 109 16.91 31.09 13.13
CA PRO A 109 16.81 30.86 11.70
C PRO A 109 15.69 29.86 11.42
N SER A 110 14.61 30.37 10.82
CA SER A 110 13.58 29.58 10.14
C SER A 110 14.22 28.65 9.12
N ALA A 111 14.17 27.34 9.38
CA ALA A 111 14.52 26.33 8.40
C ALA A 111 13.51 26.39 7.24
N ALA A 112 13.93 26.98 6.13
CA ALA A 112 13.18 26.95 4.88
C ALA A 112 13.06 25.50 4.38
N PRO A 113 11.89 25.08 3.85
CA PRO A 113 11.75 23.75 3.25
C PRO A 113 12.65 23.64 2.02
N SER A 114 13.43 22.57 1.96
CA SER A 114 14.28 22.23 0.84
C SER A 114 13.42 21.94 -0.39
N SER A 115 13.25 22.94 -1.26
CA SER A 115 12.47 22.84 -2.48
C SER A 115 13.25 22.05 -3.54
N ARG A 116 13.16 20.73 -3.50
CA ARG A 116 13.48 19.91 -4.68
C ARG A 116 12.45 20.19 -5.77
N PRO A 117 12.83 20.16 -7.06
CA PRO A 117 11.89 20.40 -8.16
C PRO A 117 10.83 19.30 -8.17
N THR A 118 9.57 19.71 -8.10
CA THR A 118 8.41 18.84 -8.29
C THR A 118 8.19 18.57 -9.77
N ALA A 119 8.08 17.30 -10.15
CA ALA A 119 7.81 16.87 -11.52
C ALA A 119 6.30 16.73 -11.77
N ALA A 120 5.82 17.17 -12.94
CA ALA A 120 4.43 16.98 -13.37
C ALA A 120 4.27 15.68 -14.19
N VAL A 121 3.03 15.34 -14.57
CA VAL A 121 2.75 14.26 -15.53
C VAL A 121 3.57 14.46 -16.82
N GLY A 122 4.19 13.39 -17.30
CA GLY A 122 5.07 13.37 -18.47
C GLY A 122 6.54 13.67 -18.18
N GLN A 123 6.91 13.99 -16.92
CA GLN A 123 8.28 14.25 -16.52
C GLN A 123 8.94 13.03 -15.90
N THR A 124 10.28 13.00 -15.96
CA THR A 124 11.14 11.98 -15.34
C THR A 124 12.05 12.63 -14.31
N VAL A 125 12.16 12.03 -13.14
CA VAL A 125 13.17 12.37 -12.13
C VAL A 125 14.14 11.20 -12.01
N THR A 126 15.44 11.49 -11.99
CA THR A 126 16.50 10.48 -11.97
C THR A 126 17.47 10.76 -10.83
N ASP A 127 17.75 9.73 -10.04
CA ASP A 127 18.81 9.70 -9.03
C ASP A 127 19.91 8.67 -9.40
N GLU A 128 20.66 8.18 -8.41
CA GLU A 128 21.74 7.21 -8.63
C GLU A 128 21.23 5.79 -8.94
N THR A 129 20.01 5.46 -8.53
CA THR A 129 19.45 4.10 -8.61
C THR A 129 18.26 4.01 -9.56
N TRP A 130 17.37 4.99 -9.55
CA TRP A 130 16.11 4.98 -10.29
C TRP A 130 15.95 6.21 -11.19
N ALA A 131 15.45 5.98 -12.40
CA ALA A 131 14.75 7.01 -13.18
C ALA A 131 13.25 6.71 -13.13
N ILE A 132 12.46 7.61 -12.54
CA ILE A 132 11.03 7.46 -12.29
C ILE A 132 10.27 8.45 -13.15
N SER A 133 9.42 7.94 -14.05
CA SER A 133 8.60 8.77 -14.93
C SER A 133 7.13 8.63 -14.59
N LEU A 134 6.44 9.73 -14.33
CA LEU A 134 4.97 9.74 -14.24
C LEU A 134 4.40 9.85 -15.65
N THR A 135 3.76 8.80 -16.14
CA THR A 135 3.34 8.67 -17.55
C THR A 135 1.86 8.96 -17.77
N GLY A 136 1.04 8.89 -16.74
CA GLY A 136 -0.39 9.21 -16.82
C GLY A 136 -1.04 9.22 -15.44
N ALA A 137 -2.24 9.81 -15.40
CA ALA A 137 -3.07 9.90 -14.21
C ALA A 137 -4.53 9.77 -14.63
N LYS A 138 -5.30 8.88 -13.99
CA LYS A 138 -6.69 8.62 -14.33
C LYS A 138 -7.56 8.50 -13.08
N VAL A 139 -8.84 8.83 -13.23
CA VAL A 139 -9.84 8.65 -12.17
C VAL A 139 -10.86 7.61 -12.61
N TYR A 140 -11.23 6.72 -11.69
CA TYR A 140 -12.23 5.68 -11.90
C TYR A 140 -13.23 5.67 -10.75
N ASP A 141 -14.52 5.68 -11.07
CA ASP A 141 -15.58 5.43 -10.08
C ASP A 141 -15.59 3.97 -9.61
N ARG A 142 -15.14 3.07 -10.48
CA ARG A 142 -14.96 1.64 -10.24
C ARG A 142 -13.98 1.07 -11.27
N ILE A 143 -13.30 0.00 -10.90
CA ILE A 143 -12.46 -0.75 -11.82
C ILE A 143 -13.19 -2.03 -12.17
N GLU A 144 -13.43 -2.22 -13.46
CA GLU A 144 -14.07 -3.43 -13.97
C GLU A 144 -13.06 -4.56 -14.06
N ASP A 145 -13.43 -5.72 -13.54
CA ASP A 145 -12.73 -6.99 -13.69
C ASP A 145 -13.77 -8.08 -14.00
N GLU A 146 -13.38 -9.09 -14.77
CA GLU A 146 -14.29 -10.17 -15.21
C GLU A 146 -14.91 -10.93 -14.02
N TYR A 147 -14.20 -11.02 -12.89
CA TYR A 147 -14.59 -11.82 -11.74
C TYR A 147 -14.84 -11.01 -10.47
N LEU A 148 -14.11 -9.92 -10.26
CA LEU A 148 -14.13 -9.13 -9.03
C LEU A 148 -14.01 -7.62 -9.30
N PRO A 149 -15.12 -6.92 -9.60
CA PRO A 149 -15.07 -5.47 -9.73
C PRO A 149 -14.59 -4.85 -8.41
N MET A 150 -13.74 -3.83 -8.52
CA MET A 150 -13.22 -3.11 -7.37
C MET A 150 -13.92 -1.76 -7.27
N GLU A 151 -14.49 -1.51 -6.10
CA GLU A 151 -15.16 -0.26 -5.75
C GLU A 151 -14.37 0.42 -4.63
N PRO A 152 -14.14 1.74 -4.72
CA PRO A 152 -13.54 2.50 -3.63
C PRO A 152 -14.51 2.56 -2.43
N GLU A 153 -14.05 3.12 -1.30
CA GLU A 153 -14.94 3.48 -0.20
C GLU A 153 -16.13 4.33 -0.68
N GLU A 154 -17.27 4.19 -0.01
CA GLU A 154 -18.52 4.86 -0.40
C GLU A 154 -18.33 6.37 -0.56
N GLY A 155 -18.67 6.88 -1.75
CA GLY A 155 -18.57 8.30 -2.09
C GLY A 155 -17.19 8.75 -2.58
N LYS A 156 -16.21 7.86 -2.66
CA LYS A 156 -14.88 8.14 -3.21
C LYS A 156 -14.72 7.65 -4.64
N GLN A 157 -13.58 8.00 -5.23
CA GLN A 157 -13.11 7.54 -6.53
C GLN A 157 -11.69 7.01 -6.39
N TYR A 158 -11.28 6.10 -7.28
CA TYR A 158 -9.87 5.77 -7.42
C TYR A 158 -9.16 6.84 -8.24
N LEU A 159 -8.07 7.38 -7.71
CA LEU A 159 -7.06 8.12 -8.46
C LEU A 159 -5.86 7.20 -8.69
N ILE A 160 -5.53 6.94 -9.96
CA ILE A 160 -4.52 5.97 -10.36
C ILE A 160 -3.44 6.67 -11.17
N LEU A 161 -2.20 6.57 -10.70
CA LEU A 161 -1.02 7.10 -11.38
C LEU A 161 -0.24 5.97 -12.04
N PHE A 162 0.14 6.17 -13.29
CA PHE A 162 0.89 5.19 -14.09
C PHE A 162 2.34 5.64 -14.26
N PHE A 163 3.28 4.74 -14.01
CA PHE A 163 4.71 5.04 -14.07
C PHE A 163 5.48 4.14 -15.03
N ASP A 164 6.59 4.66 -15.56
CA ASP A 164 7.69 3.89 -16.16
C ASP A 164 8.95 4.14 -15.32
N VAL A 165 9.46 3.09 -14.69
CA VAL A 165 10.66 3.14 -13.84
C VAL A 165 11.79 2.37 -14.49
N GLN A 166 13.00 2.93 -14.44
CA GLN A 166 14.22 2.30 -14.89
C GLN A 166 15.21 2.16 -13.73
N ASN A 167 15.74 0.95 -13.53
CA ASN A 167 16.92 0.77 -12.68
C ASN A 167 18.14 1.26 -13.49
N VAL A 168 18.69 2.41 -13.08
CA VAL A 168 19.86 3.03 -13.71
C VAL A 168 21.17 2.65 -13.01
N SER A 169 21.10 1.90 -11.91
CA SER A 169 22.27 1.37 -11.22
C SER A 169 22.93 0.22 -12.00
N ALA A 170 24.07 -0.25 -11.48
CA ALA A 170 24.82 -1.37 -12.05
C ALA A 170 24.35 -2.76 -11.54
N GLU A 171 23.44 -2.81 -10.56
CA GLU A 171 23.00 -4.05 -9.91
C GLU A 171 21.49 -4.23 -10.02
N ASP A 172 21.03 -5.46 -9.84
CA ASP A 172 19.59 -5.74 -9.76
C ASP A 172 19.04 -5.19 -8.43
N ASP A 173 17.87 -4.57 -8.47
CA ASP A 173 17.25 -3.99 -7.28
C ASP A 173 15.73 -4.20 -7.26
N TYR A 174 15.12 -4.07 -6.09
CA TYR A 174 13.68 -4.21 -5.87
C TYR A 174 13.02 -2.83 -5.77
N PHE A 175 12.18 -2.49 -6.76
CA PHE A 175 11.40 -1.27 -6.69
C PHE A 175 10.25 -1.43 -5.69
N ASN A 176 10.36 -0.79 -4.53
CA ASN A 176 9.39 -0.91 -3.45
C ASN A 176 8.42 0.27 -3.41
N TYR A 177 7.13 0.03 -3.56
CA TYR A 177 6.13 1.11 -3.45
C TYR A 177 6.01 1.68 -2.02
N PHE A 178 6.41 0.96 -0.97
CA PHE A 178 6.41 1.49 0.40
C PHE A 178 7.39 2.65 0.61
N ASN A 179 8.27 2.89 -0.35
CA ASN A 179 9.16 4.03 -0.37
C ASN A 179 8.44 5.32 -0.82
N PHE A 180 7.19 5.23 -1.27
CA PHE A 180 6.37 6.40 -1.52
C PHE A 180 5.71 6.92 -0.26
N GLU A 181 5.76 8.24 -0.09
CA GLU A 181 4.82 8.98 0.75
C GLU A 181 3.87 9.77 -0.14
N SER A 182 2.65 9.96 0.33
CA SER A 182 1.61 10.65 -0.43
C SER A 182 0.72 11.50 0.44
N TYR A 183 0.28 12.62 -0.11
CA TYR A 183 -0.65 13.55 0.51
C TYR A 183 -1.76 13.92 -0.47
N VAL A 184 -3.02 13.74 -0.08
CA VAL A 184 -4.19 14.23 -0.82
C VAL A 184 -4.67 15.49 -0.11
N ASP A 185 -4.72 16.61 -0.81
CA ASP A 185 -5.12 17.92 -0.26
C ASP A 185 -4.38 18.28 1.04
N GLY A 186 -3.09 17.94 1.13
CA GLY A 186 -2.23 18.16 2.29
C GLY A 186 -2.36 17.13 3.42
N TYR A 187 -3.25 16.15 3.31
CA TYR A 187 -3.42 15.08 4.30
C TYR A 187 -2.69 13.80 3.88
N SER A 188 -1.93 13.21 4.80
CA SER A 188 -1.25 11.93 4.56
C SER A 188 -2.26 10.87 4.09
N SER A 189 -1.98 10.27 2.94
CA SER A 189 -2.81 9.23 2.35
C SER A 189 -1.99 7.96 2.14
N GLN A 190 -2.67 6.81 2.15
CA GLN A 190 -2.06 5.51 1.91
C GLN A 190 -2.35 5.05 0.48
N ILE A 191 -1.40 4.34 -0.12
CA ILE A 191 -1.61 3.66 -1.39
C ILE A 191 -2.63 2.54 -1.17
N SER A 192 -3.69 2.55 -1.96
CA SER A 192 -4.70 1.49 -2.03
C SER A 192 -4.17 0.34 -2.90
N LEU A 193 -4.05 -0.85 -2.32
CA LEU A 193 -3.66 -2.04 -3.08
C LEU A 193 -4.89 -2.64 -3.75
N LEU A 194 -4.87 -2.67 -5.08
CA LEU A 194 -5.92 -3.22 -5.91
C LEU A 194 -5.55 -4.65 -6.33
N LEU A 195 -6.55 -5.52 -6.43
CA LEU A 195 -6.37 -6.89 -6.90
C LEU A 195 -6.50 -6.92 -8.42
N GLY A 196 -5.38 -7.15 -9.10
CA GLY A 196 -5.34 -7.32 -10.56
C GLY A 196 -4.73 -6.15 -11.30
N GLU A 197 -4.93 -6.17 -12.62
CA GLU A 197 -4.40 -5.16 -13.54
C GLU A 197 -5.36 -3.98 -13.69
N VAL A 198 -4.80 -2.78 -13.89
CA VAL A 198 -5.54 -1.59 -14.30
C VAL A 198 -4.94 -1.09 -15.59
N ASP A 199 -5.75 -0.92 -16.63
CA ASP A 199 -5.31 -0.55 -17.99
C ASP A 199 -4.17 -1.45 -18.51
N GLY A 200 -4.15 -2.73 -18.12
CA GLY A 200 -3.13 -3.71 -18.49
C GLY A 200 -1.79 -3.58 -17.75
N TYR A 201 -1.77 -2.87 -16.63
CA TYR A 201 -0.61 -2.73 -15.77
C TYR A 201 -0.87 -3.35 -14.40
N ASP A 202 0.14 -4.03 -13.83
CA ASP A 202 0.16 -4.43 -12.43
C ASP A 202 0.54 -3.26 -11.50
N ALA A 203 0.34 -3.44 -10.19
CA ALA A 203 0.86 -2.52 -9.19
C ALA A 203 2.39 -2.34 -9.33
N LEU A 204 2.89 -1.11 -9.16
CA LEU A 204 4.28 -0.74 -9.38
C LEU A 204 5.19 -1.22 -8.24
N THR A 205 5.56 -2.50 -8.29
CA THR A 205 6.49 -3.12 -7.33
C THR A 205 7.20 -4.32 -7.94
N GLY A 206 8.42 -4.60 -7.49
CA GLY A 206 9.13 -5.83 -7.86
C GLY A 206 10.59 -5.65 -8.28
N ASN A 207 11.25 -6.79 -8.54
CA ASN A 207 12.64 -6.83 -9.00
C ASN A 207 12.80 -6.22 -10.40
N VAL A 208 13.73 -5.29 -10.57
CA VAL A 208 14.14 -4.71 -11.85
C VAL A 208 15.64 -4.93 -12.00
N ALA A 209 16.02 -5.71 -13.01
CA ALA A 209 17.44 -5.95 -13.28
C ALA A 209 18.16 -4.66 -13.72
N ALA A 210 19.48 -4.63 -13.56
CA ALA A 210 20.32 -3.48 -13.94
C ALA A 210 20.04 -3.02 -15.39
N GLY A 211 19.80 -1.73 -15.57
CA GLY A 211 19.48 -1.11 -16.86
C GLY A 211 18.10 -1.46 -17.45
N LYS A 212 17.27 -2.25 -16.74
CA LYS A 212 15.92 -2.63 -17.20
C LYS A 212 14.84 -1.69 -16.66
N ARG A 213 13.65 -1.85 -17.22
CA ARG A 213 12.48 -1.03 -16.91
C ARG A 213 11.30 -1.87 -16.44
N ARG A 214 10.41 -1.25 -15.67
CA ARG A 214 9.09 -1.76 -15.33
C ARG A 214 8.07 -0.64 -15.48
N LYS A 215 6.90 -0.98 -16.00
CA LYS A 215 5.70 -0.15 -15.91
C LYS A 215 4.76 -0.69 -14.84
N GLY A 216 3.99 0.19 -14.24
CA GLY A 216 3.00 -0.20 -13.24
C GLY A 216 2.18 0.99 -12.76
N TYR A 217 1.16 0.70 -11.94
CA TYR A 217 0.33 1.73 -11.33
C TYR A 217 0.52 1.84 -9.81
N LEU A 218 0.16 3.00 -9.26
CA LEU A 218 -0.14 3.19 -7.85
C LEU A 218 -1.53 3.82 -7.76
N ALA A 219 -2.32 3.43 -6.76
CA ALA A 219 -3.70 3.87 -6.61
C ALA A 219 -3.94 4.50 -5.23
N TRP A 220 -4.86 5.45 -5.20
CA TRP A 220 -5.38 6.11 -4.01
C TRP A 220 -6.90 6.21 -4.11
N GLU A 221 -7.56 6.29 -2.97
CA GLU A 221 -8.97 6.68 -2.92
C GLU A 221 -9.08 8.15 -2.53
N VAL A 222 -9.77 8.93 -3.35
CA VAL A 222 -9.92 10.38 -3.22
C VAL A 222 -11.38 10.78 -3.26
N ASP A 223 -11.73 11.89 -2.61
CA ASP A 223 -13.06 12.47 -2.72
C ASP A 223 -13.24 13.14 -4.10
N PRO A 224 -14.44 13.16 -4.71
CA PRO A 224 -14.66 13.77 -6.04
C PRO A 224 -14.30 15.26 -6.20
N GLY A 225 -14.02 15.95 -5.08
CA GLY A 225 -13.61 17.34 -5.04
C GLY A 225 -12.13 17.55 -4.70
N TRP A 226 -11.29 16.51 -4.79
CA TRP A 226 -9.86 16.61 -4.53
C TRP A 226 -9.19 17.67 -5.41
N LEU A 227 -8.21 18.37 -4.85
CA LEU A 227 -7.51 19.48 -5.50
C LEU A 227 -6.12 19.06 -5.96
N GLU A 228 -5.43 18.27 -5.14
CA GLU A 228 -4.04 17.90 -5.39
C GLU A 228 -3.68 16.55 -4.76
N LEU A 229 -2.89 15.76 -5.47
CA LEU A 229 -2.16 14.62 -4.94
C LEU A 229 -0.65 14.90 -5.07
N GLU A 230 0.03 14.99 -3.93
CA GLU A 230 1.48 15.01 -3.84
C GLU A 230 2.01 13.59 -3.59
N VAL A 231 3.02 13.17 -4.35
CA VAL A 231 3.65 11.85 -4.20
C VAL A 231 5.17 12.02 -4.23
N ALA A 232 5.87 11.48 -3.23
CA ALA A 232 7.32 11.52 -3.21
C ALA A 232 7.94 10.15 -2.94
N TYR A 233 8.96 9.80 -3.71
CA TYR A 233 9.73 8.57 -3.55
C TYR A 233 10.95 8.81 -2.66
N LYS A 234 11.20 7.91 -1.72
CA LYS A 234 12.34 7.91 -0.81
C LYS A 234 13.18 6.67 -1.07
N GLU A 235 14.40 6.83 -1.55
CA GLU A 235 15.30 5.69 -1.70
C GLU A 235 15.58 5.01 -0.34
N ASN A 236 15.71 5.81 0.72
CA ASN A 236 15.99 5.32 2.06
C ASN A 236 14.98 5.86 3.10
N SER A 237 14.06 4.98 3.49
CA SER A 237 13.00 5.25 4.48
C SER A 237 13.51 5.66 5.88
N TRP A 238 14.78 5.45 6.21
CA TRP A 238 15.39 5.89 7.47
C TRP A 238 15.96 7.31 7.39
N THR A 239 16.46 7.72 6.24
CA THR A 239 17.00 9.09 6.04
C THR A 239 15.91 10.11 5.74
N GLY A 240 14.76 9.65 5.24
CA GLY A 240 13.66 10.51 4.81
C GLY A 240 13.98 11.34 3.56
N GLU A 241 15.10 11.07 2.90
CA GLU A 241 15.52 11.82 1.73
C GLU A 241 14.62 11.49 0.53
N LYS A 242 13.95 12.51 -0.03
CA LYS A 242 13.04 12.38 -1.17
C LYS A 242 13.79 12.49 -2.49
N THR A 243 13.96 11.42 -3.24
CA THR A 243 14.74 11.47 -4.50
C THR A 243 13.90 11.85 -5.71
N ALA A 244 12.58 11.62 -5.66
CA ALA A 244 11.62 12.13 -6.64
C ALA A 244 10.38 12.68 -5.96
N ALA A 245 9.78 13.74 -6.52
CA ALA A 245 8.52 14.31 -6.09
C ALA A 245 7.65 14.62 -7.31
N PHE A 246 6.38 14.27 -7.22
CA PHE A 246 5.37 14.46 -8.24
C PHE A 246 4.15 15.14 -7.65
N VAL A 247 3.54 16.03 -8.43
CA VAL A 247 2.26 16.64 -8.08
C VAL A 247 1.31 16.44 -9.24
N VAL A 248 0.11 15.98 -8.91
CA VAL A 248 -0.98 15.75 -9.85
C VAL A 248 -2.18 16.56 -9.40
N THR A 249 -2.80 17.26 -10.34
CA THR A 249 -4.03 18.02 -10.18
C THR A 249 -5.08 17.53 -11.19
N PRO A 250 -6.39 17.80 -10.98
CA PRO A 250 -7.44 17.31 -11.87
C PRO A 250 -7.30 17.73 -13.36
N ASP A 251 -6.66 18.86 -13.65
CA ASP A 251 -6.41 19.34 -15.03
C ASP A 251 -5.30 18.55 -15.76
N GLN A 252 -4.58 17.67 -15.06
CA GLN A 252 -3.51 16.83 -15.61
C GLN A 252 -3.96 15.39 -15.87
N LEU A 253 -5.22 15.06 -15.62
CA LEU A 253 -5.76 13.73 -15.90
C LEU A 253 -5.68 13.42 -17.40
N THR A 254 -5.20 12.22 -17.71
CA THR A 254 -5.10 11.68 -19.06
C THR A 254 -6.36 10.89 -19.42
N GLU A 255 -6.72 10.86 -20.70
CA GLU A 255 -7.81 10.00 -21.21
C GLU A 255 -7.44 8.50 -21.21
#